data_AF-A0A9P8QSI3-F1
#
_entry.id   AF-A0A9P8QSI3-F1
#
_cell.length_a   1.000
_cell.length_b   1.000
_cell.length_c   1.000
_cell.angle_alpha   90.00
_cell.angle_beta   90.00
_cell.angle_gamma   90.00
#
_symmetry.space_group_name_H-M   'P 1'
#
loop_
_entity.id
_entity.type
_entity.pdbx_description
1 polymer ?
#
loop_
_entity_poly.entity_id
_entity_poly.type
_entity_poly.pdbx_seq_one_letter_code
_entity_poly.pdbx_strand_id
1 'polypeptide(L)' 'MELQDGMPNYRGISVQTATRYGLRTATLGGGLGVALLLYASSLPRFRADILSKLPLVGGLFVKQEVHPADNPF' A
#
# COMPACT_ATOMS: atom_id res chain seq x y z
N MET A 1 25.39 -27.09 -34.89
CA MET A 1 25.68 -25.84 -34.16
C MET A 1 24.33 -25.22 -33.88
N GLU A 2 23.84 -24.99 -32.68
CA GLU A 2 24.34 -25.12 -31.31
C GLU A 2 23.07 -25.10 -30.43
N LEU A 3 23.17 -25.61 -29.21
CA LEU A 3 22.04 -26.04 -28.40
C LEU A 3 21.15 -24.86 -27.96
N GLN A 4 19.83 -25.08 -28.02
CA GLN A 4 18.81 -24.21 -27.45
C GLN A 4 19.08 -24.05 -25.94
N ASP A 5 19.70 -22.95 -25.53
CA ASP A 5 19.82 -22.57 -24.12
C ASP A 5 18.42 -22.22 -23.58
N GLY A 6 17.79 -23.21 -22.95
CA GLY A 6 16.50 -23.02 -22.28
C GLY A 6 16.65 -21.97 -21.18
N MET A 7 15.84 -20.91 -21.23
CA MET A 7 15.84 -19.86 -20.21
C MET A 7 15.79 -20.48 -18.80
N PRO A 8 16.71 -20.12 -17.90
CA PRO A 8 16.78 -20.71 -16.58
C PRO A 8 15.45 -20.51 -15.86
N ASN A 9 14.83 -21.62 -15.49
CA ASN A 9 13.59 -21.66 -14.74
C ASN A 9 13.75 -22.66 -13.60
N TYR A 10 13.20 -22.34 -12.44
CA TYR A 10 13.16 -23.23 -11.29
C TYR A 10 11.72 -23.68 -11.12
N ARG A 11 11.46 -24.98 -11.30
CA ARG A 11 10.10 -25.57 -11.19
C ARG A 11 9.04 -24.84 -12.06
N GLY A 12 9.44 -24.38 -13.25
CA GLY A 12 8.55 -23.63 -14.16
C GLY A 12 8.40 -22.14 -13.86
N ILE A 13 9.05 -21.61 -12.82
CA ILE A 13 9.11 -20.17 -12.54
C ILE A 13 10.42 -19.63 -13.11
N SER A 14 10.33 -18.84 -14.17
CA SER A 14 11.43 -18.03 -14.69
C SER A 14 11.38 -16.62 -14.11
N VAL A 15 12.49 -15.89 -14.20
CA VAL A 15 12.54 -14.46 -13.83
C VAL A 15 11.48 -13.66 -14.61
N GLN A 16 11.32 -13.95 -15.91
CA GLN A 16 10.31 -13.30 -16.74
C GLN A 16 8.88 -13.54 -16.22
N THR A 17 8.57 -14.78 -15.85
CA THR A 17 7.27 -15.14 -15.27
C THR A 17 7.05 -14.43 -13.93
N ALA A 18 8.07 -14.44 -13.06
CA ALA A 18 8.02 -13.77 -11.76
C ALA A 18 7.79 -12.25 -11.91
N THR A 19 8.52 -11.58 -12.80
CA THR A 19 8.34 -10.14 -13.06
C THR A 19 6.96 -9.84 -13.65
N ARG A 20 6.49 -10.63 -14.61
CA ARG A 20 5.17 -10.42 -15.24
C ARG A 20 4.03 -10.51 -14.23
N TYR A 21 4.04 -11.54 -13.39
CA TYR A 21 3.01 -11.70 -12.37
C TYR A 21 3.21 -10.76 -11.19
N GLY A 22 4.45 -10.49 -10.80
CA GLY A 22 4.79 -9.52 -9.75
C GLY A 22 4.27 -8.12 -10.07
N LEU A 23 4.43 -7.64 -11.31
CA LEU A 23 3.87 -6.35 -11.71
C LEU A 23 2.34 -6.34 -11.67
N ARG A 24 1.69 -7.42 -12.10
CA ARG A 24 0.22 -7.54 -12.07
C ARG A 24 -0.34 -7.60 -10.65
N THR A 25 0.31 -8.34 -9.76
CA THR A 25 -0.13 -8.43 -8.36
C THR A 25 0.20 -7.15 -7.61
N ALA A 26 1.29 -6.46 -7.95
CA ALA A 26 1.62 -5.16 -7.38
C ALA A 26 0.56 -4.09 -7.72
N THR A 27 0.06 -4.03 -8.95
CA THR A 27 -0.99 -3.07 -9.30
C THR A 27 -2.30 -3.36 -8.58
N LEU A 28 -2.71 -4.63 -8.51
CA LEU A 28 -3.90 -5.05 -7.77
C LEU A 28 -3.75 -4.79 -6.27
N GLY A 29 -2.63 -5.20 -5.67
CA GLY A 29 -2.33 -5.00 -4.26
C GLY A 29 -2.22 -3.53 -3.88
N GLY A 30 -1.59 -2.72 -4.73
CA GLY A 30 -1.54 -1.27 -4.56
C GLY A 30 -2.93 -0.64 -4.57
N GLY A 31 -3.76 -0.99 -5.56
CA GLY A 31 -5.15 -0.49 -5.65
C GLY A 31 -6.00 -0.89 -4.44
N LEU A 32 -5.95 -2.17 -4.04
CA LEU A 32 -6.65 -2.67 -2.86
C LEU A 32 -6.13 -2.01 -1.56
N GLY A 33 -4.82 -1.78 -1.46
CA GLY A 33 -4.22 -1.07 -0.33
C GLY A 33 -4.77 0.33 -0.19
N VAL A 34 -4.84 1.10 -1.29
CA VAL A 34 -5.44 2.44 -1.29
C VAL A 34 -6.92 2.39 -0.91
N ALA A 35 -7.68 1.45 -1.48
CA ALA A 35 -9.10 1.29 -1.15
C ALA A 35 -9.32 1.01 0.35
N LEU A 36 -8.52 0.12 0.95
CA LEU A 36 -8.57 -0.19 2.38
C LEU A 36 -8.21 1.01 3.25
N LEU A 37 -7.17 1.77 2.89
CA LEU A 37 -6.78 2.99 3.60
C LEU A 37 -7.91 4.02 3.60
N LEU A 38 -8.58 4.21 2.47
CA LEU A 38 -9.71 5.13 2.33
C LEU A 38 -10.93 4.65 3.14
N TYR A 39 -11.27 3.37 3.05
CA TYR A 39 -12.37 2.79 3.82
C TYR A 39 -12.16 2.95 5.34
N ALA A 40 -10.97 2.59 5.82
CA ALA A 40 -10.62 2.63 7.23
C ALA A 40 -10.35 4.07 7.75
N SER A 41 -10.26 5.08 6.88
CA SER A 41 -10.03 6.47 7.29
C SER A 41 -11.15 7.06 8.18
N SER A 42 -12.33 6.44 8.16
CA SER A 42 -13.46 6.78 9.03
C SER A 42 -13.24 6.38 10.50
N LEU A 43 -12.32 5.46 10.77
CA LEU A 43 -12.02 5.00 12.13
C LEU A 43 -11.04 5.96 12.81
N PRO A 44 -11.42 6.63 13.93
CA PRO A 44 -10.57 7.64 14.56
C PRO A 44 -9.19 7.12 14.97
N ARG A 45 -9.13 5.86 15.44
CA ARG A 45 -7.88 5.20 15.83
C ARG A 45 -6.98 4.90 14.62
N PHE A 46 -7.55 4.38 13.54
CA PHE A 46 -6.79 4.10 12.32
C PHE A 46 -6.18 5.38 11.73
N ARG A 47 -6.96 6.48 11.75
CA ARG A 47 -6.49 7.80 11.32
C ARG A 47 -5.29 8.27 12.15
N ALA A 48 -5.40 8.19 13.48
CA ALA A 48 -4.36 8.65 14.40
C ALA A 48 -3.10 7.77 14.41
N ASP A 49 -3.25 6.46 14.26
CA ASP A 49 -2.13 5.52 14.45
C ASP A 49 -1.41 5.15 13.15
N ILE A 50 -2.12 5.18 12.02
CA ILE A 50 -1.61 4.75 10.71
C ILE A 50 -1.57 5.91 9.73
N LEU A 51 -2.72 6.52 9.41
CA LEU A 51 -2.76 7.52 8.33
C LEU A 51 -1.93 8.76 8.66
N SER A 52 -1.94 9.22 9.91
CA SER A 52 -1.16 10.38 10.39
C SER A 52 0.36 10.21 10.22
N LYS A 53 0.85 8.97 10.12
CA LYS A 53 2.28 8.64 10.03
C LYS A 53 2.78 8.47 8.61
N LEU A 54 1.90 8.61 7.61
CA LEU A 54 2.31 8.54 6.21
C LEU A 54 3.17 9.76 5.85
N PRO A 55 4.37 9.56 5.26
CA PRO A 55 5.37 10.63 5.11
C PRO A 55 4.94 11.77 4.18
N LEU A 56 4.01 11.52 3.25
CA LEU A 56 3.57 12.52 2.26
C LEU A 56 2.19 13.12 2.56
N VAL A 57 1.29 12.33 3.15
CA VAL A 57 -0.13 12.71 3.33
C VAL A 57 -0.58 12.70 4.78
N GLY A 58 0.27 12.32 5.73
CA GLY A 58 -0.11 12.13 7.13
C GLY A 58 -0.61 13.41 7.80
N GLY A 59 -0.07 14.56 7.41
CA GLY A 59 -0.53 15.87 7.90
C GLY A 59 -2.02 16.14 7.66
N LEU A 60 -2.62 15.58 6.60
CA LEU A 60 -4.05 15.70 6.31
C LEU A 60 -4.92 14.96 7.34
N PHE A 61 -4.33 13.99 8.03
CA PHE A 61 -5.02 13.09 8.94
C PHE A 61 -4.79 13.43 10.42
N VAL A 62 -3.92 14.37 10.74
CA VAL A 62 -3.70 14.85 12.10
C VAL A 62 -4.98 15.49 12.65
N LYS A 63 -5.41 15.06 13.84
CA LYS A 63 -6.52 15.70 14.54
C LYS A 63 -6.06 17.10 14.96
N GLN A 64 -6.77 18.13 14.52
CA GLN A 64 -6.53 19.49 15.02
C GLN A 64 -6.89 19.54 16.50
N GLU A 65 -6.00 20.11 17.31
CA GLU A 65 -6.33 20.43 18.68
C GLU A 65 -7.39 21.53 18.67
N VAL A 66 -8.56 21.22 19.23
CA VAL A 66 -9.60 22.22 19.49
C VAL A 66 -9.17 22.99 20.72
N HIS A 67 -9.23 24.32 20.65
CA HIS A 67 -8.88 25.14 21.81
C HIS A 67 -9.79 24.75 23.00
N PRO A 68 -9.26 24.56 24.22
CA PRO A 68 -10.05 24.03 25.34
C PRO A 68 -11.31 24.86 25.66
N ALA A 69 -11.28 26.17 25.40
CA ALA A 69 -12.43 27.06 25.57
C ALA A 69 -13.56 26.83 24.56
N ASP A 70 -13.24 26.27 23.39
CA ASP A 70 -14.20 25.96 22.32
C ASP A 70 -14.72 24.52 22.42
N ASN A 71 -14.24 23.76 23.41
CA ASN A 71 -14.65 22.39 23.64
C ASN A 71 -15.74 22.33 24.72
N PRO A 72 -16.99 21.99 24.38
CA PRO A 72 -18.07 21.85 25.36
C PRO A 72 -18.03 20.53 26.16
N PHE A 73 -17.02 19.67 25.98
CA PHE A 73 -16.88 18.36 26.64
C PHE A 73 -15.48 18.08 27.20
#